data_AF-A0A7Y0R1J6-F1
#
_entry.id   AF-A0A7Y0R1J6-F1
#
_cell.length_a   1.000
_cell.length_b   1.000
_cell.length_c   1.000
_cell.angle_alpha   90.00
_cell.angle_beta   90.00
_cell.angle_gamma   90.00
#
_symmetry.space_group_name_H-M   'P 1'
#
loop_
_entity.id
_entity.type
_entity.pdbx_description
1 polymer ?
#
loop_
_entity_poly.entity_id
_entity_poly.type
_entity_poly.pdbx_seq_one_letter_code
_entity_poly.pdbx_strand_id
1 'polypeptide(L)' 'SVKVKPEDGEVLPSQFTDITPGYHLNKRPWVTAYFNGDVEDGLIQDLCERSYDLVVAKLPKAQRTLLGH' A
#
# COMPACT_ATOMS: atom_id res chain seq x y z
N SER A 1 5.05 -4.84 -3.60
CA SER A 1 5.01 -3.93 -2.44
C SER A 1 4.06 -2.80 -2.73
N VAL A 2 3.22 -2.45 -1.75
CA VAL A 2 2.15 -1.46 -1.86
C VAL A 2 2.42 -0.29 -0.92
N LYS A 3 1.86 0.87 -1.25
CA LYS A 3 1.99 2.06 -0.44
C LYS A 3 0.85 2.12 0.56
N VAL A 4 1.17 2.36 1.82
CA VAL A 4 0.17 2.41 2.88
C VAL A 4 0.25 3.75 3.61
N LYS A 5 -0.65 3.97 4.57
CA LYS A 5 -0.51 5.11 5.49
C LYS A 5 0.56 4.81 6.54
N PRO A 6 1.10 5.84 7.23
CA PRO A 6 2.08 5.62 8.30
C PRO A 6 1.58 4.69 9.42
N GLU A 7 0.32 4.86 9.82
CA GLU A 7 -0.36 4.01 10.81
C GLU A 7 -0.40 2.53 10.39
N ASP A 8 -0.76 2.26 9.13
CA ASP A 8 -0.85 0.92 8.58
C ASP A 8 0.54 0.25 8.44
N GLY A 9 1.60 1.04 8.30
CA GLY A 9 2.97 0.54 8.14
C GLY A 9 3.53 -0.19 9.36
N GLU A 10 2.99 0.07 10.54
CA GLU A 10 3.34 -0.62 11.80
C GLU A 10 2.29 -1.67 12.15
N VAL A 11 1.02 -1.36 11.88
CA VAL A 11 -0.12 -2.20 12.22
C VAL A 11 -0.20 -3.46 11.37
N LEU A 12 0.01 -3.36 10.05
CA LEU A 12 -0.11 -4.53 9.16
C LEU A 12 0.96 -5.60 9.44
N PRO A 13 2.25 -5.28 9.61
CA PRO A 13 3.26 -6.27 9.99
C PRO A 13 3.04 -6.85 11.40
N SER A 14 2.35 -6.13 12.29
CA SER A 14 2.00 -6.67 13.62
C SER A 14 0.86 -7.68 13.60
N GLN A 15 -0.02 -7.59 12.59
CA GLN A 15 -1.21 -8.45 12.47
C GLN A 15 -0.99 -9.62 11.51
N PHE A 16 -0.13 -9.48 10.52
CA PHE A 16 0.09 -10.48 9.48
C PHE A 16 1.57 -10.86 9.38
N THR A 17 1.88 -12.13 9.64
CA THR A 17 3.24 -12.68 9.54
C THR A 17 3.80 -12.56 8.11
N ASP A 18 2.92 -12.63 7.11
CA ASP A 18 3.27 -12.54 5.69
C ASP A 18 3.27 -11.10 5.14
N ILE A 19 3.13 -10.10 6.01
CA ILE A 19 3.33 -8.70 5.64
C ILE A 19 4.61 -8.19 6.29
N THR A 20 5.56 -7.81 5.44
CA THR A 20 6.86 -7.29 5.89
C THR A 20 6.99 -5.79 5.60
N PRO A 21 7.65 -5.02 6.47
CA PRO A 21 7.96 -3.62 6.18
C PRO A 21 8.86 -3.51 4.94
N GLY A 22 8.51 -2.61 4.03
CA GLY A 22 9.20 -2.42 2.76
C GLY A 22 10.63 -1.91 2.94
N TYR A 23 11.61 -2.71 2.51
CA TYR A 23 13.03 -2.55 2.82
C TYR A 23 13.77 -1.39 2.13
N HIS A 24 13.15 -0.56 1.28
CA HIS A 24 13.91 0.37 0.40
C HIS A 24 13.55 1.86 0.43
N LEU A 25 12.67 2.36 1.31
CA LEU A 25 12.35 3.80 1.33
C LEU A 25 12.25 4.40 2.73
N ASN A 26 13.38 4.92 3.21
CA ASN A 26 13.37 5.87 4.33
C ASN A 26 12.43 7.04 3.99
N LYS A 27 11.42 7.25 4.85
CA LYS A 27 10.34 8.27 4.84
C LYS A 27 9.01 7.91 4.19
N ARG A 28 8.82 6.74 3.57
CA ARG A 28 7.50 6.37 2.99
C ARG A 28 7.11 4.97 3.47
N PRO A 29 5.96 4.80 4.14
CA PRO A 29 5.53 3.50 4.64
C PRO A 29 5.08 2.65 3.44
N TRP A 30 5.94 1.73 3.04
CA TRP A 30 5.63 0.68 2.08
C TRP A 30 5.58 -0.64 2.83
N VAL A 31 4.69 -1.53 2.42
CA VAL A 31 4.64 -2.91 2.93
C VAL A 31 4.70 -3.89 1.77
N THR A 32 5.24 -5.07 2.03
CA THR A 32 5.28 -6.18 1.09
C THR A 32 4.41 -7.29 1.65
N ALA A 33 3.27 -7.52 1.01
CA ALA A 33 2.42 -8.67 1.28
C ALA A 33 2.82 -9.83 0.36
N TYR A 34 2.98 -11.02 0.92
CA TYR A 34 3.23 -12.25 0.17
C TYR A 34 1.91 -12.98 -0.13
N PHE A 35 1.70 -13.34 -1.41
CA PHE A 35 0.48 -14.01 -1.88
C PHE A 35 0.36 -15.49 -1.44
N ASN A 36 1.45 -16.11 -0.99
CA ASN A 36 1.47 -17.53 -0.62
C ASN A 36 1.24 -17.76 0.89
N GLY A 37 0.59 -16.82 1.57
CA GLY A 37 0.50 -16.76 3.04
C GLY A 37 -0.93 -16.64 3.58
N ASP A 38 -1.03 -16.18 4.83
CA ASP A 38 -2.24 -16.03 5.66
C ASP A 38 -3.04 -14.74 5.34
N VAL A 39 -2.70 -14.05 4.25
CA VAL A 39 -3.34 -12.81 3.83
C VAL A 39 -4.42 -13.15 2.81
N GLU A 40 -5.67 -12.90 3.17
CA GLU A 40 -6.82 -13.12 2.29
C GLU A 40 -6.73 -12.25 1.03
N ASP A 41 -7.08 -12.80 -0.13
CA ASP A 41 -7.05 -12.10 -1.43
C ASP A 41 -7.81 -10.76 -1.39
N GLY A 42 -8.91 -10.69 -0.63
CA GLY A 42 -9.68 -9.47 -0.42
C GLY A 42 -8.89 -8.36 0.27
N LEU A 43 -8.04 -8.70 1.23
CA LEU A 43 -7.15 -7.73 1.88
C LEU A 43 -6.06 -7.26 0.92
N ILE A 44 -5.52 -8.15 0.07
CA ILE A 44 -4.54 -7.74 -0.95
C ILE A 44 -5.17 -6.77 -1.96
N GLN A 45 -6.42 -7.01 -2.36
CA GLN A 45 -7.15 -6.14 -3.27
C GLN A 45 -7.41 -4.75 -2.64
N ASP A 46 -7.89 -4.71 -1.39
CA ASP A 46 -8.10 -3.46 -0.64
C ASP A 46 -6.79 -2.68 -0.44
N LEU A 47 -5.69 -3.37 -0.13
CA LEU A 47 -4.37 -2.75 -0.03
C LEU A 47 -3.89 -2.17 -1.37
N CYS A 48 -4.19 -2.83 -2.48
CA CYS A 48 -3.90 -2.32 -3.82
C CYS A 48 -4.70 -1.05 -4.14
N GLU A 49 -6.01 -1.05 -3.88
CA GLU A 49 -6.90 0.10 -4.11
C GLU A 49 -6.49 1.30 -3.27
N ARG A 50 -6.27 1.11 -1.96
CA ARG A 50 -5.79 2.18 -1.07
C ARG A 50 -4.43 2.74 -1.49
N SER A 51 -3.52 1.87 -1.95
CA SER A 51 -2.23 2.30 -2.48
C SER A 51 -2.40 3.16 -3.74
N TYR A 52 -3.32 2.80 -4.64
CA TYR A 52 -3.64 3.57 -5.83
C TYR A 52 -4.14 4.97 -5.45
N ASP A 53 -5.11 5.07 -4.54
CA ASP A 53 -5.66 6.35 -4.07
C ASP A 53 -4.58 7.25 -3.46
N LEU A 54 -3.69 6.69 -2.63
CA LEU A 54 -2.59 7.42 -2.01
C LEU A 54 -1.56 7.93 -3.03
N VAL A 55 -1.39 7.23 -4.15
CA VAL A 55 -0.52 7.65 -5.24
C VAL A 55 -1.20 8.74 -6.06
N VAL A 56 -2.45 8.52 -6.49
CA VAL A 56 -3.25 9.48 -7.27
C VAL A 56 -3.42 10.80 -6.53
N ALA A 57 -3.69 10.77 -5.23
CA ALA A 57 -3.80 11.97 -4.40
C ALA A 57 -2.51 12.82 -4.36
N LYS A 58 -1.35 12.19 -4.59
CA LYS A 58 -0.04 12.87 -4.65
C LYS A 58 0.35 13.33 -6.05
N LEU A 59 -0.43 12.99 -7.08
CA LEU A 59 -0.17 13.44 -8.45
C LEU A 59 -0.59 14.90 -8.65
N PRO A 60 0.17 15.67 -9.46
CA PRO A 60 -0.26 16.97 -9.96
C PRO A 60 -1.65 16.91 -10.60
N LYS A 61 -2.43 18.00 -10.47
CA LYS A 61 -3.81 18.05 -10.98
C LYS A 61 -3.91 17.66 -12.47
N ALA A 62 -2.93 18.06 -13.29
CA ALA A 62 -2.86 17.72 -14.70
C ALA A 62 -2.78 16.19 -14.96
N GLN A 63 -2.09 15.44 -14.11
CA GLN A 63 -1.99 13.98 -14.23
C GLN A 63 -3.26 13.28 -13.70
N ARG A 64 -3.93 13.84 -12.70
CA ARG A 64 -5.22 13.32 -12.20
C ARG A 64 -6.33 13.44 -13.25
N THR A 65 -6.40 14.58 -13.94
CA THR A 65 -7.37 14.81 -15.02
C THR A 65 -7.19 13.83 -16.19
N LEU A 66 -5.95 13.42 -16.50
CA LEU A 66 -5.68 12.42 -17.54
C LEU A 66 -6.18 11.02 -17.16
N LEU A 67 -6.27 10.73 -15.85
CA LEU A 67 -6.78 9.47 -15.29
C LEU A 67 -8.31 9.49 -15.08
N GLY A 68 -9.00 10.57 -15.47
CA GLY A 68 -10.44 10.72 -15.27
C GLY A 68 -10.85 11.11 -13.84
N HIS A 69 -9.90 11.59 -13.03
CA HIS A 69 -10.10 12.10 -11.67
C HIS A 69 -10.10 13.64 -11.59
#